data_AF-A0A409W8P6-F1
#
_entry.id   AF-A0A409W8P6-F1
#
_cell.length_a   1.000
_cell.length_b   1.000
_cell.length_c   1.000
_cell.angle_alpha   90.00
_cell.angle_beta   90.00
_cell.angle_gamma   90.00
#
_symmetry.space_group_name_H-M   'P 1'
#
loop_
_entity.id
_entity.type
_entity.pdbx_description
1 polymer ?
#
loop_
_entity_poly.entity_id
_entity_poly.type
_entity_poly.pdbx_seq_one_letter_code
_entity_poly.pdbx_strand_id
1 'polypeptide(L)'
;MPTQDFSRVIVEFRFGEHEARATRELAREIWFAVRCRIAPIGVTIAGAEFTPAKNLLITISPPAAVDRFMQTDCQHDLRRYLIGALQLPPASYIWIYIDRPWPRVIIHNVPIQPTFHSEEEALEDLMTELMISNPVIQETPPQVLIRARLMQPFNEALVARGEGSLCIALHHAEHVQRLVRNGAFINGSRHRVSIRAKQFSRR
;
A
#
# COMPACT_ATOMS: atom_id res chain seq x y z
N MET A 1 -25.35 2.77 -10.67
CA MET A 1 -24.15 2.01 -10.23
C MET A 1 -24.62 1.01 -9.20
N PRO A 2 -24.21 -0.27 -9.23
CA PRO A 2 -24.49 -1.17 -8.12
C PRO A 2 -23.82 -0.58 -6.88
N THR A 3 -24.62 -0.21 -5.89
CA THR A 3 -24.15 0.16 -4.55
C THR A 3 -23.41 -1.06 -4.02
N GLN A 4 -22.10 -0.93 -3.87
CA GLN A 4 -21.28 -1.98 -3.29
C GLN A 4 -21.79 -2.16 -1.85
N ASP A 5 -22.35 -3.32 -1.50
CA ASP A 5 -23.01 -3.52 -0.18
C ASP A 5 -22.02 -3.56 1.00
N PHE A 6 -20.72 -3.63 0.67
CA PHE A 6 -19.64 -3.75 1.64
C PHE A 6 -18.43 -2.90 1.25
N SER A 7 -17.65 -2.52 2.26
CA SER A 7 -16.27 -2.08 2.10
C SER A 7 -15.32 -3.09 2.73
N ARG A 8 -14.07 -3.09 2.27
CA ARG A 8 -13.03 -4.01 2.73
C ARG A 8 -11.86 -3.22 3.28
N VAL A 9 -11.27 -3.72 4.35
CA VAL A 9 -10.03 -3.23 4.95
C VAL A 9 -9.03 -4.37 4.90
N ILE A 10 -7.84 -4.09 4.40
CA ILE A 10 -6.72 -5.01 4.40
C ILE A 10 -5.81 -4.66 5.56
N VAL A 11 -5.44 -5.70 6.31
CA VAL A 11 -4.37 -5.67 7.29
C VAL A 11 -3.20 -6.49 6.73
N GLU A 12 -2.12 -5.79 6.45
CA GLU A 12 -0.89 -6.33 5.89
C GLU A 12 0.17 -6.38 6.98
N PHE A 13 0.86 -7.50 7.04
CA PHE A 13 1.90 -7.77 8.03
C PHE A 13 3.23 -7.85 7.29
N ARG A 14 4.23 -7.11 7.78
CA ARG A 14 5.56 -7.14 7.18
C ARG A 14 6.20 -8.52 7.43
N PHE A 15 6.83 -9.09 6.40
CA PHE A 15 7.70 -10.30 6.48
C PHE A 15 7.07 -11.63 6.93
N GLY A 16 5.79 -11.87 6.66
CA GLY A 16 5.21 -13.22 6.80
C GLY A 16 5.27 -13.83 8.22
N GLU A 17 5.50 -13.00 9.24
CA GLU A 17 5.69 -13.40 10.64
C GLU A 17 4.52 -14.22 11.22
N HIS A 18 3.36 -14.17 10.56
CA HIS A 18 2.11 -14.84 10.94
C HIS A 18 1.67 -15.95 9.97
N GLU A 19 2.43 -16.26 8.90
CA GLU A 19 1.94 -17.12 7.80
C GLU A 19 1.51 -18.51 8.27
N ALA A 20 2.25 -19.10 9.21
CA ALA A 20 1.96 -20.41 9.78
C ALA A 20 0.67 -20.43 10.64
N ARG A 21 0.21 -19.26 11.12
CA ARG A 21 -0.94 -19.12 12.03
C ARG A 21 -2.19 -18.59 11.33
N ALA A 22 -2.07 -18.19 10.06
CA ALA A 22 -3.18 -17.69 9.25
C ALA A 22 -4.15 -18.81 8.85
N THR A 23 -4.98 -19.22 9.82
CA THR A 23 -6.02 -20.27 9.70
C THR A 23 -7.42 -19.68 9.63
N ARG A 24 -8.39 -20.49 9.18
CA ARG A 24 -9.80 -20.08 9.10
C ARG A 24 -10.41 -19.90 10.49
N GLU A 25 -10.00 -20.72 11.43
CA GLU A 25 -10.42 -20.70 12.83
C GLU A 25 -9.99 -19.39 13.48
N LEU A 26 -8.72 -19.02 13.31
CA LEU A 26 -8.21 -17.75 13.83
C LEU A 26 -8.90 -16.55 13.17
N ALA A 27 -9.17 -16.60 11.86
CA ALA A 27 -9.93 -15.54 11.19
C ALA A 27 -11.34 -15.36 11.80
N ARG A 28 -12.01 -16.44 12.21
CA ARG A 28 -13.31 -16.36 12.90
C ARG A 28 -13.19 -15.77 14.29
N GLU A 29 -12.16 -16.12 15.04
CA GLU A 29 -11.88 -15.53 16.36
C GLU A 29 -11.61 -14.03 16.25
N ILE A 30 -10.77 -13.64 15.28
CA ILE A 30 -10.49 -12.24 14.97
C ILE A 30 -11.80 -11.52 14.58
N TRP A 31 -12.59 -12.08 13.67
CA TRP A 31 -13.88 -11.50 13.29
C TRP A 31 -14.77 -11.24 14.51
N PHE A 32 -14.92 -12.23 15.39
CA PHE A 32 -15.74 -12.12 16.59
C PHE A 32 -15.20 -11.03 17.54
N ALA A 33 -13.89 -11.01 17.78
CA ALA A 33 -13.26 -10.02 18.64
C ALA A 33 -13.39 -8.60 18.08
N VAL A 34 -13.14 -8.41 16.78
CA VAL A 34 -13.27 -7.10 16.13
C VAL A 34 -14.71 -6.62 16.22
N ARG A 35 -15.69 -7.49 15.92
CA ARG A 35 -17.11 -7.16 16.02
C ARG A 35 -17.54 -6.75 17.44
N CYS A 36 -17.07 -7.46 18.46
CA CYS A 36 -17.57 -7.29 19.82
C CYS A 36 -16.82 -6.24 20.64
N ARG A 37 -15.55 -5.95 20.31
CA ARG A 37 -14.66 -5.15 21.16
C ARG A 37 -14.02 -3.95 20.47
N ILE A 38 -13.92 -3.96 19.14
CA ILE A 38 -13.11 -2.97 18.39
C ILE A 38 -13.99 -2.11 17.49
N ALA A 39 -15.00 -2.70 16.85
CA ALA A 39 -15.88 -2.00 15.93
C ALA A 39 -16.62 -0.86 16.63
N PRO A 40 -16.54 0.38 16.12
CA PRO A 40 -17.25 1.50 16.71
C PRO A 40 -18.76 1.41 16.43
N ILE A 41 -19.54 2.21 17.17
CA ILE A 41 -21.00 2.25 17.04
C ILE A 41 -21.38 2.57 15.58
N GLY A 42 -22.36 1.81 15.05
CA GLY A 42 -22.83 1.96 13.67
C GLY A 42 -21.91 1.34 12.61
N VAL A 43 -20.93 0.53 13.02
CA VAL A 43 -20.10 -0.29 12.14
C VAL A 43 -20.41 -1.76 12.37
N THR A 44 -20.79 -2.49 11.31
CA THR A 44 -20.96 -3.94 11.36
C THR A 44 -19.78 -4.61 10.67
N ILE A 45 -19.11 -5.52 11.37
CA ILE A 45 -18.09 -6.39 10.76
C ILE A 45 -18.79 -7.62 10.19
N ALA A 46 -18.93 -7.65 8.87
CA ALA A 46 -19.61 -8.73 8.15
C ALA A 46 -18.76 -10.01 8.08
N GLY A 47 -17.44 -9.90 8.17
CA GLY A 47 -16.54 -11.05 8.18
C GLY A 47 -15.08 -10.66 8.33
N ALA A 48 -14.24 -11.66 8.61
CA ALA A 48 -12.80 -11.56 8.46
C ALA A 48 -12.25 -12.86 7.87
N GLU A 49 -11.25 -12.75 7.00
CA GLU A 49 -10.60 -13.89 6.35
C GLU A 49 -9.13 -13.60 6.02
N PHE A 50 -8.29 -14.63 5.96
CA PHE A 50 -6.94 -14.49 5.43
C PHE A 50 -6.95 -14.71 3.92
N THR A 51 -6.31 -13.80 3.20
CA THR A 51 -6.07 -13.91 1.75
C THR A 51 -5.01 -14.99 1.46
N PRO A 52 -4.85 -15.42 0.19
CA PRO A 52 -3.77 -16.33 -0.19
C PRO A 52 -2.37 -15.80 0.14
N ALA A 53 -2.18 -14.48 0.03
CA ALA A 53 -0.95 -13.78 0.45
C ALA A 53 -0.87 -13.56 1.98
N LYS A 54 -1.72 -14.27 2.73
CA LYS A 54 -1.82 -14.25 4.20
C LYS A 54 -2.14 -12.89 4.82
N ASN A 55 -2.43 -11.85 4.06
CA ASN A 55 -3.03 -10.62 4.62
C ASN A 55 -4.41 -10.90 5.21
N LEU A 56 -4.79 -10.20 6.26
CA LEU A 56 -6.12 -10.29 6.86
C LEU A 56 -7.05 -9.28 6.15
N LEU A 57 -8.16 -9.77 5.63
CA LEU A 57 -9.24 -8.99 5.04
C LEU A 57 -10.38 -8.87 6.05
N ILE A 58 -10.80 -7.65 6.36
CA ILE A 58 -11.96 -7.35 7.22
C ILE A 58 -13.04 -6.73 6.35
N THR A 59 -14.23 -7.32 6.36
CA THR A 59 -15.38 -6.84 5.57
C THR A 59 -16.34 -6.05 6.46
N ILE A 60 -16.72 -4.86 6.01
CA ILE A 60 -17.47 -3.87 6.78
C ILE A 60 -18.78 -3.49 6.07
N SER A 61 -19.86 -3.39 6.84
CA SER A 61 -21.16 -2.90 6.42
C SER A 61 -21.73 -1.89 7.44
N PRO A 62 -22.41 -0.82 7.01
CA PRO A 62 -22.52 -0.37 5.63
C PRO A 62 -21.16 0.15 5.10
N PRO A 63 -20.97 0.27 3.78
CA PRO A 63 -19.68 0.69 3.19
C PRO A 63 -19.21 2.05 3.69
N ALA A 64 -20.13 3.00 3.86
CA ALA A 64 -19.83 4.34 4.38
C ALA A 64 -19.29 4.34 5.81
N ALA A 65 -19.45 3.23 6.55
CA ALA A 65 -18.92 3.08 7.90
C ALA A 65 -17.41 2.77 7.92
N VAL A 66 -16.79 2.48 6.77
CA VAL A 66 -15.35 2.15 6.70
C VAL A 66 -14.48 3.29 7.22
N ASP A 67 -14.83 4.55 6.94
CA ASP A 67 -14.03 5.70 7.35
C ASP A 67 -14.03 5.85 8.88
N ARG A 68 -15.12 5.46 9.56
CA ARG A 68 -15.17 5.39 11.03
C ARG A 68 -14.29 4.27 11.57
N PHE A 69 -14.29 3.10 10.92
CA PHE A 69 -13.40 2.00 11.30
C PHE A 69 -11.92 2.34 11.07
N MET A 70 -11.63 3.21 10.11
CA MET A 70 -10.28 3.70 9.82
C MET A 70 -9.82 4.84 10.74
N GLN A 71 -10.59 5.23 11.76
CA GLN A 71 -10.12 6.18 12.75
C GLN A 71 -8.93 5.63 13.55
N THR A 72 -8.05 6.52 14.00
CA THR A 72 -6.78 6.20 14.65
C THR A 72 -6.96 5.25 15.84
N ASP A 73 -7.95 5.49 16.70
CA ASP A 73 -8.19 4.69 17.91
C ASP A 73 -8.58 3.24 17.55
N CYS A 74 -9.53 3.08 16.61
CA CYS A 74 -9.96 1.77 16.13
C CYS A 74 -8.80 1.00 15.48
N GLN A 75 -7.96 1.68 14.69
CA GLN A 75 -6.77 1.05 14.12
C GLN A 75 -5.75 0.66 15.21
N HIS A 76 -5.57 1.49 16.24
CA HIS A 76 -4.66 1.21 17.34
C HIS A 76 -5.10 -0.04 18.13
N ASP A 77 -6.38 -0.12 18.48
CA ASP A 77 -6.95 -1.27 19.16
C ASP A 77 -6.87 -2.54 18.31
N LEU A 78 -7.13 -2.43 17.00
CA LEU A 78 -6.95 -3.54 16.07
C LEU A 78 -5.51 -4.03 16.04
N ARG A 79 -4.52 -3.15 15.91
CA ARG A 79 -3.09 -3.53 15.93
C ARG A 79 -2.73 -4.25 17.22
N ARG A 80 -3.10 -3.68 18.37
CA ARG A 80 -2.81 -4.24 19.69
C ARG A 80 -3.41 -5.64 19.85
N TYR A 81 -4.66 -5.82 19.43
CA TYR A 81 -5.31 -7.13 19.46
C TYR A 81 -4.61 -8.14 18.54
N LEU A 82 -4.29 -7.75 17.31
CA LEU A 82 -3.64 -8.64 16.34
C LEU A 82 -2.24 -9.06 16.77
N ILE A 83 -1.46 -8.16 17.40
CA ILE A 83 -0.16 -8.51 17.99
C ILE A 83 -0.33 -9.66 18.99
N GLY A 84 -1.30 -9.57 19.90
CA GLY A 84 -1.56 -10.63 20.88
C GLY A 84 -2.10 -11.92 20.26
N ALA A 85 -3.11 -11.81 19.40
CA ALA A 85 -3.78 -12.96 18.78
C ALA A 85 -2.81 -13.77 17.88
N LEU A 86 -2.00 -13.07 17.10
CA LEU A 86 -1.03 -13.68 16.20
C LEU A 86 0.32 -13.97 16.88
N GLN A 87 0.49 -13.59 18.15
CA GLN A 87 1.76 -13.69 18.91
C GLN A 87 2.92 -13.01 18.17
N LEU A 88 2.66 -11.84 17.61
CA LEU A 88 3.66 -11.06 16.92
C LEU A 88 4.56 -10.32 17.92
N PRO A 89 5.81 -10.04 17.55
CA PRO A 89 6.63 -9.07 18.26
C PRO A 89 5.88 -7.75 18.49
N PRO A 90 6.05 -7.08 19.65
CA PRO A 90 5.42 -5.78 19.91
C PRO A 90 5.80 -4.69 18.89
N ALA A 91 6.97 -4.83 18.26
CA ALA A 91 7.48 -3.91 17.24
C ALA A 91 7.09 -4.30 15.80
N SER A 92 6.20 -5.29 15.61
CA SER A 92 5.79 -5.71 14.27
C SER A 92 5.08 -4.60 13.51
N TYR A 93 5.46 -4.43 12.25
CA TYR A 93 4.87 -3.47 11.35
C TYR A 93 3.56 -4.01 10.78
N ILE A 94 2.44 -3.48 11.29
CA ILE A 94 1.08 -3.82 10.84
C ILE A 94 0.46 -2.61 10.13
N TRP A 95 0.23 -2.76 8.83
CA TRP A 95 -0.41 -1.76 8.00
C TRP A 95 -1.89 -2.06 7.83
N ILE A 96 -2.73 -1.05 8.04
CA ILE A 96 -4.18 -1.16 7.92
C ILE A 96 -4.62 -0.12 6.90
N TYR A 97 -5.32 -0.55 5.85
CA TYR A 97 -5.79 0.34 4.79
C TYR A 97 -7.06 -0.18 4.13
N ILE A 98 -7.84 0.73 3.55
CA ILE A 98 -9.04 0.37 2.79
C ILE A 98 -8.61 -0.33 1.49
N ASP A 99 -9.25 -1.45 1.16
CA ASP A 99 -9.09 -2.17 -0.11
C ASP A 99 -9.67 -1.34 -1.26
N ARG A 100 -8.87 -0.39 -1.73
CA ARG A 100 -9.16 0.45 -2.89
C ARG A 100 -7.94 0.46 -3.81
N PRO A 101 -8.13 0.47 -5.14
CA PRO A 101 -7.02 0.57 -6.06
C PRO A 101 -6.30 1.89 -5.85
N TRP A 102 -4.99 1.83 -5.62
CA TRP A 102 -4.19 3.04 -5.51
C TRP A 102 -3.88 3.59 -6.90
N PRO A 103 -4.04 4.91 -7.10
CA PRO A 103 -3.62 5.57 -8.31
C PRO A 103 -2.10 5.47 -8.46
N ARG A 104 -1.60 5.41 -9.71
CA ARG A 104 -0.21 5.11 -10.03
C ARG A 104 0.26 6.03 -11.14
N VAL A 105 1.54 6.30 -11.13
CA VAL A 105 2.21 7.10 -12.14
C VAL A 105 3.46 6.39 -12.59
N ILE A 106 3.88 6.73 -13.80
CA ILE A 106 5.13 6.30 -14.39
C ILE A 106 6.01 7.54 -14.51
N ILE A 107 7.15 7.51 -13.84
CA ILE A 107 8.24 8.48 -13.98
C ILE A 107 9.17 7.93 -15.05
N HIS A 108 9.41 8.72 -16.09
CA HIS A 108 10.21 8.32 -17.26
C HIS A 108 11.66 8.72 -17.12
N ASN A 109 12.55 7.93 -17.73
CA ASN A 109 13.99 8.19 -17.84
C ASN A 109 14.64 8.49 -16.49
N VAL A 110 14.29 7.68 -15.48
CA VAL A 110 14.88 7.75 -14.14
C VAL A 110 16.30 7.18 -14.21
N PRO A 111 17.33 7.87 -13.68
CA PRO A 111 18.69 7.37 -13.74
C PRO A 111 18.84 6.08 -12.94
N ILE A 112 19.51 5.08 -13.52
CA ILE A 112 19.89 3.83 -12.85
C ILE A 112 21.40 3.84 -12.74
N GLN A 113 21.92 3.87 -11.52
CA GLN A 113 23.36 3.91 -11.30
C GLN A 113 23.97 2.55 -11.64
N PRO A 114 25.15 2.51 -12.30
CA PRO A 114 25.83 1.26 -12.65
C PRO A 114 26.36 0.49 -11.44
N THR A 115 26.39 1.13 -10.27
CA THR A 115 26.82 0.55 -9.01
C THR A 115 25.76 -0.32 -8.34
N PHE A 116 24.49 -0.23 -8.74
CA PHE A 116 23.43 -1.04 -8.13
C PHE A 116 23.56 -2.52 -8.49
N HIS A 117 23.55 -3.37 -7.47
CA HIS A 117 23.71 -4.82 -7.62
C HIS A 117 22.37 -5.56 -7.66
N SER A 118 21.26 -4.88 -7.30
CA SER A 118 19.92 -5.45 -7.32
C SER A 118 18.83 -4.42 -7.63
N GLU A 119 17.65 -4.90 -8.05
CA GLU A 119 16.47 -4.04 -8.22
C GLU A 119 16.04 -3.43 -6.89
N GLU A 120 16.14 -4.17 -5.78
CA GLU A 120 15.76 -3.71 -4.45
C GLU A 120 16.60 -2.52 -4.00
N GLU A 121 17.93 -2.62 -4.13
CA GLU A 121 18.86 -1.54 -3.83
C GLU A 121 18.60 -0.30 -4.70
N ALA A 122 18.41 -0.50 -6.02
CA ALA A 122 18.11 0.59 -6.94
C ALA A 122 16.78 1.29 -6.59
N LEU A 123 15.75 0.52 -6.22
CA LEU A 123 14.46 1.06 -5.81
C LEU A 123 14.55 1.80 -4.47
N GLU A 124 15.31 1.28 -3.51
CA GLU A 124 15.49 1.93 -2.20
C GLU A 124 16.15 3.31 -2.34
N ASP A 125 17.23 3.41 -3.12
CA ASP A 125 17.92 4.68 -3.38
C ASP A 125 16.99 5.66 -4.11
N LEU A 126 16.36 5.21 -5.21
CA LEU A 126 15.43 6.03 -5.98
C LEU A 126 14.25 6.53 -5.14
N MET A 127 13.70 5.67 -4.29
CA MET A 127 12.59 6.04 -3.41
C MET A 127 13.02 7.03 -2.34
N THR A 128 14.24 6.90 -1.82
CA THR A 128 14.83 7.86 -0.87
C THR A 128 14.95 9.24 -1.51
N GLU A 129 15.56 9.33 -2.68
CA GLU A 129 15.71 10.58 -3.41
C GLU A 129 14.35 11.19 -3.79
N LEU A 130 13.41 10.36 -4.24
CA LEU A 130 12.06 10.81 -4.56
C LEU A 130 11.34 11.38 -3.35
N MET A 131 11.47 10.77 -2.18
CA MET A 131 10.89 11.29 -0.94
C MET A 131 11.53 12.62 -0.55
N ILE A 132 12.84 12.78 -0.68
CA ILE A 132 13.54 14.04 -0.35
C ILE A 132 13.05 15.18 -1.25
N SER A 133 13.02 14.94 -2.56
CA SER A 133 12.85 15.99 -3.57
C SER A 133 11.39 16.25 -3.98
N ASN A 134 10.42 15.42 -3.57
CA ASN A 134 9.03 15.53 -4.01
C ASN A 134 8.04 15.50 -2.83
N PRO A 135 7.51 16.66 -2.38
CA PRO A 135 6.59 16.73 -1.24
C PRO A 135 5.34 15.84 -1.36
N VAL A 136 4.81 15.70 -2.58
CA VAL A 136 3.65 14.83 -2.88
C VAL A 136 3.91 13.35 -2.54
N ILE A 137 5.16 12.91 -2.67
CA ILE A 137 5.57 11.54 -2.35
C ILE A 137 5.68 11.37 -0.83
N GLN A 138 6.15 12.39 -0.10
CA GLN A 138 6.19 12.39 1.38
C GLN A 138 4.79 12.28 2.01
N GLU A 139 3.79 12.89 1.37
CA GLU A 139 2.37 12.79 1.78
C GLU A 139 1.79 11.38 1.54
N THR A 140 2.49 10.50 0.83
CA THR A 140 2.02 9.14 0.53
C THR A 140 2.50 8.17 1.62
N PRO A 141 1.61 7.36 2.23
CA PRO A 141 2.01 6.42 3.27
C PRO A 141 3.05 5.41 2.77
N PRO A 142 4.05 5.04 3.60
CA PRO A 142 5.14 4.15 3.20
C PRO A 142 4.66 2.81 2.60
N GLN A 143 3.60 2.22 3.16
CA GLN A 143 3.02 0.98 2.65
C GLN A 143 2.50 1.08 1.20
N VAL A 144 2.15 2.28 0.75
CA VAL A 144 1.76 2.51 -0.64
C VAL A 144 3.01 2.56 -1.53
N LEU A 145 4.06 3.22 -1.04
CA LEU A 145 5.31 3.44 -1.75
C LEU A 145 6.13 2.17 -1.94
N ILE A 146 6.11 1.20 -1.02
CA ILE A 146 6.83 -0.07 -1.17
C ILE A 146 6.40 -0.89 -2.40
N ARG A 147 5.28 -0.53 -3.04
CA ARG A 147 4.80 -1.15 -4.28
C ARG A 147 5.41 -0.51 -5.54
N ALA A 148 6.39 0.38 -5.35
CA ALA A 148 7.21 0.91 -6.42
C ALA A 148 7.94 -0.23 -7.14
N ARG A 149 8.12 -0.08 -8.45
CA ARG A 149 8.83 -1.08 -9.26
C ARG A 149 9.34 -0.47 -10.55
N LEU A 150 10.38 -1.06 -11.10
CA LEU A 150 10.79 -0.74 -12.45
C LEU A 150 9.80 -1.34 -13.45
N MET A 151 9.58 -0.63 -14.55
CA MET A 151 8.69 -1.09 -15.63
C MET A 151 9.40 -2.06 -16.58
N GLN A 152 10.73 -2.12 -16.50
CA GLN A 152 11.61 -2.99 -17.24
C GLN A 152 12.29 -3.97 -16.27
N PRO A 153 12.63 -5.20 -16.70
CA PRO A 153 13.43 -6.11 -15.88
C PRO A 153 14.78 -5.48 -15.52
N PHE A 154 15.18 -5.61 -14.26
CA PHE A 154 16.51 -5.20 -13.83
C PHE A 154 17.56 -6.18 -14.35
N ASN A 155 18.37 -5.76 -15.31
CA ASN A 155 19.41 -6.56 -15.95
C ASN A 155 20.56 -5.69 -16.45
N GLU A 156 21.65 -6.31 -16.90
CA GLU A 156 22.84 -5.60 -17.41
C GLU A 156 22.52 -4.63 -18.54
N ALA A 157 21.52 -4.92 -19.39
CA ALA A 157 21.11 -4.03 -20.47
C ALA A 157 20.44 -2.75 -19.96
N LEU A 158 19.60 -2.84 -18.94
CA LEU A 158 19.00 -1.68 -18.28
C LEU A 158 20.09 -0.83 -17.60
N VAL A 159 21.02 -1.50 -16.91
CA VAL A 159 22.14 -0.85 -16.22
C VAL A 159 23.05 -0.14 -17.22
N ALA A 160 23.40 -0.80 -18.34
CA ALA A 160 24.21 -0.22 -19.41
C ALA A 160 23.52 0.97 -20.10
N ARG A 161 22.19 0.95 -20.20
CA ARG A 161 21.40 2.09 -20.69
C ARG A 161 21.45 3.27 -19.71
N GLY A 162 21.61 3.00 -18.41
CA GLY A 162 21.71 4.01 -17.36
C GLY A 162 20.40 4.73 -17.02
N GLU A 163 19.27 4.35 -17.64
CA GLU A 163 17.96 4.92 -17.38
C GLU A 163 16.83 3.90 -17.52
N GLY A 164 15.81 4.04 -16.67
CA GLY A 164 14.62 3.20 -16.63
C GLY A 164 13.32 3.99 -16.45
N SER A 165 12.20 3.29 -16.36
CA SER A 165 10.92 3.91 -15.99
C SER A 165 10.42 3.34 -14.69
N LEU A 166 10.14 4.21 -13.72
CA LEU A 166 9.69 3.83 -12.39
C LEU A 166 8.18 3.97 -12.29
N CYS A 167 7.50 2.93 -11.83
CA CYS A 167 6.08 3.00 -11.49
C CYS A 167 5.92 3.11 -9.99
N ILE A 168 5.30 4.19 -9.52
CA ILE A 168 4.98 4.40 -8.11
C ILE A 168 3.46 4.46 -7.90
N ALA A 169 3.00 3.99 -6.75
CA ALA A 169 1.63 4.20 -6.30
C ALA A 169 1.55 5.43 -5.39
N LEU A 170 0.45 6.15 -5.45
CA LEU A 170 0.18 7.33 -4.63
C LEU A 170 -1.13 7.14 -3.86
N HIS A 171 -1.27 7.84 -2.74
CA HIS A 171 -2.45 7.68 -1.88
C HIS A 171 -3.73 8.25 -2.50
N HIS A 172 -3.61 9.37 -3.21
CA HIS A 172 -4.75 10.13 -3.75
C HIS A 172 -4.61 10.45 -5.24
N ALA A 173 -5.74 10.57 -5.92
CA ALA A 173 -5.77 10.94 -7.34
C ALA A 173 -5.29 12.40 -7.57
N GLU A 174 -5.49 13.28 -6.59
CA GLU A 174 -4.97 14.65 -6.65
C GLU A 174 -3.44 14.67 -6.69
N HIS A 175 -2.79 13.79 -5.92
CA HIS A 175 -1.33 13.66 -5.89
C HIS A 175 -0.79 13.27 -7.27
N VAL A 176 -1.51 12.38 -7.98
CA VAL A 176 -1.19 12.03 -9.37
C VAL A 176 -1.22 13.26 -10.27
N GLN A 177 -2.28 14.07 -10.20
CA GLN A 177 -2.40 15.24 -11.07
C GLN A 177 -1.30 16.28 -10.79
N ARG A 178 -1.01 16.53 -9.51
CA ARG A 178 0.10 17.40 -9.08
C ARG A 178 1.44 16.90 -9.63
N LEU A 179 1.74 15.61 -9.47
CA LEU A 179 3.00 15.03 -9.94
C LEU A 179 3.11 14.99 -11.47
N VAL A 180 2.02 14.72 -12.19
CA VAL A 180 1.98 14.77 -13.66
C VAL A 180 2.25 16.19 -14.18
N ARG A 181 1.62 17.20 -13.55
CA ARG A 181 1.82 18.61 -13.93
C ARG A 181 3.24 19.08 -13.65
N ASN A 182 3.75 18.77 -12.46
CA ASN A 182 5.03 19.31 -11.98
C ASN A 182 6.22 18.48 -12.44
N GLY A 183 6.03 17.23 -12.85
CA GLY A 183 7.11 16.25 -13.01
C GLY A 183 7.59 15.72 -11.65
N ALA A 184 8.51 14.77 -11.69
CA ALA A 184 9.20 14.26 -10.50
C ALA A 184 10.66 14.73 -10.53
N PHE A 185 11.19 15.16 -9.40
CA PHE A 185 12.57 15.59 -9.26
C PHE A 185 13.43 14.45 -8.70
N ILE A 186 14.53 14.15 -9.37
CA ILE A 186 15.50 13.11 -8.99
C ILE A 186 16.89 13.65 -9.33
N ASN A 187 17.82 13.66 -8.38
CA ASN A 187 19.19 14.14 -8.58
C ASN A 187 19.23 15.57 -9.15
N GLY A 188 18.35 16.45 -8.65
CA GLY A 188 18.22 17.84 -9.10
C GLY A 188 17.61 18.03 -10.50
N SER A 189 17.24 16.96 -11.20
CA SER A 189 16.67 17.01 -12.55
C SER A 189 15.18 16.71 -12.56
N ARG A 190 14.43 17.37 -13.46
CA ARG A 190 12.99 17.16 -13.62
C ARG A 190 12.71 16.06 -14.65
N HIS A 191 12.01 15.02 -14.22
CA HIS A 191 11.60 13.88 -15.03
C HIS A 191 10.12 13.97 -15.43
N ARG A 192 9.82 13.50 -16.65
CA ARG A 192 8.46 13.45 -17.16
C ARG A 192 7.66 12.40 -16.40
N VAL A 193 6.42 12.75 -16.04
CA VAL A 193 5.50 11.86 -15.35
C VAL A 193 4.26 11.63 -16.21
N SER A 194 3.75 10.41 -16.23
CA SER A 194 2.51 10.06 -16.93
C SER A 194 1.66 9.12 -16.11
N ILE A 195 0.36 9.12 -16.39
CA ILE A 195 -0.57 8.18 -15.77
C ILE A 195 -0.59 6.89 -16.59
N ARG A 196 -0.56 5.74 -15.92
CA ARG A 196 -0.64 4.44 -16.59
C ARG A 196 -1.99 4.35 -17.32
N ALA A 197 -1.98 4.18 -18.64
CA ALA A 197 -3.19 4.24 -19.50
C ALA A 197 -4.36 3.32 -19.06
N LYS A 198 -4.08 2.25 -18.31
CA LYS A 198 -5.10 1.33 -17.77
C LYS A 198 -5.78 1.79 -16.47
N GLN A 199 -5.42 2.95 -15.91
CA GLN A 199 -6.00 3.41 -14.63
C GLN A 199 -7.28 4.23 -14.74
N PHE A 200 -7.56 4.79 -15.92
CA PHE A 200 -8.81 5.51 -16.20
C PHE A 200 -9.73 4.78 -17.19
N SER A 201 -9.32 3.60 -17.69
CA SER A 201 -10.19 2.73 -18.48
C SER A 201 -11.04 1.86 -17.55
N ARG A 202 -11.99 2.50 -16.86
CA ARG A 202 -13.25 1.87 -16.48
C ARG A 202 -14.31 2.42 -17.43
N ARG A 203 -14.64 1.61 -18.45
CA ARG A 203 -15.99 1.59 -19.04
C ARG A 203 -16.75 0.47 -18.33
#